data_AF-A0A971NSG7-F1
#
_entry.id   AF-A0A971NSG7-F1
#
_cell.length_a   1.000
_cell.length_b   1.000
_cell.length_c   1.000
_cell.angle_alpha   90.00
_cell.angle_beta   90.00
_cell.angle_gamma   90.00
#
_symmetry.space_group_name_H-M   'P 1'
#
loop_
_entity.id
_entity.type
_entity.pdbx_description
1 polymer ?
#
loop_
_entity_poly.entity_id
_entity_poly.type
_entity_poly.pdbx_seq_one_letter_code
_entity_poly.pdbx_strand_id
1 'polypeptide(L)'
;MHALEESHNNYGEYLFVTLSRPGGKQRVFLTFYGLGFHEGRERWVYQEWYWYESVRGAGLERQRVPRDAARQQIDERHRECQASASHDAQTNRGRIFELLADLTDEDGAYIEMEDLPHWLLDADEEDDVR
;
A
#
# COMPACT_ATOMS: atom_id res chain seq x y z
N MET A 1 16.28 11.46 4.83
CA MET A 1 15.53 10.21 4.88
C MET A 1 16.23 9.29 5.85
N HIS A 2 15.47 8.65 6.73
CA HIS A 2 16.04 7.76 7.76
C HIS A 2 16.06 6.33 7.27
N ALA A 3 14.96 5.85 6.68
CA ALA A 3 14.87 4.51 6.11
C ALA A 3 14.09 4.53 4.79
N LEU A 4 14.40 3.57 3.93
CA LEU A 4 13.67 3.25 2.71
C LEU A 4 13.78 1.74 2.50
N GLU A 5 12.66 1.04 2.50
CA GLU A 5 12.61 -0.43 2.55
C GLU A 5 11.37 -0.94 1.83
N GLU A 6 11.55 -1.95 0.98
CA GLU A 6 10.45 -2.75 0.45
C GLU A 6 10.13 -3.85 1.46
N SER A 7 8.89 -3.94 1.90
CA SER A 7 8.45 -4.94 2.88
C SER A 7 7.02 -5.37 2.62
N HIS A 8 6.69 -6.56 3.12
CA HIS A 8 5.36 -7.14 3.10
C HIS A 8 4.70 -7.02 4.47
N ASN A 9 3.40 -6.80 4.50
CA ASN A 9 2.55 -6.91 5.68
C ASN A 9 1.33 -7.79 5.36
N ASN A 10 0.35 -7.84 6.27
CA ASN A 10 -0.85 -8.66 6.08
C ASN A 10 -1.78 -8.18 4.95
N TYR A 11 -1.54 -7.00 4.38
CA TYR A 11 -2.37 -6.39 3.35
C TYR A 11 -1.70 -6.38 1.98
N GLY A 12 -0.39 -6.65 1.92
CA GLY A 12 0.37 -6.76 0.67
C GLY A 12 1.80 -6.26 0.78
N GLU A 13 2.34 -5.82 -0.36
CA GLU A 13 3.72 -5.36 -0.49
C GLU A 13 3.79 -3.86 -0.71
N TYR A 14 4.74 -3.18 -0.06
CA TYR A 14 4.88 -1.73 -0.16
C TYR A 14 6.33 -1.27 -0.02
N LEU A 15 6.62 -0.11 -0.61
CA LEU A 15 7.81 0.66 -0.28
C LEU A 15 7.51 1.58 0.92
N PHE A 16 8.20 1.35 2.03
CA PHE A 16 8.15 2.15 3.23
C PHE A 16 9.26 3.20 3.23
N VAL A 17 8.90 4.46 3.45
CA VAL A 17 9.82 5.60 3.48
C VAL A 17 9.69 6.35 4.80
N THR A 18 10.70 6.25 5.66
CA THR A 18 10.70 6.94 6.95
C THR A 18 11.47 8.26 6.88
N LEU A 19 10.77 9.35 7.20
CA LEU A 19 11.30 10.69 7.34
C LEU A 19 11.15 11.17 8.79
N SER A 20 11.80 12.27 9.12
CA SER A 20 11.48 12.97 10.37
C SER A 20 11.49 14.48 10.19
N ARG A 21 10.60 15.12 10.93
CA ARG A 21 10.49 16.57 11.05
C ARG A 21 10.85 17.03 12.46
N PRO A 22 11.30 18.28 12.64
CA PRO A 22 11.37 18.87 13.98
C PRO A 22 9.99 18.87 14.63
N GLY A 23 9.91 18.46 15.89
CA GLY A 23 8.75 18.67 16.75
C GLY A 23 9.15 19.53 17.96
N GLY A 24 8.17 19.98 18.75
CA GLY A 24 8.40 20.97 19.81
C GLY A 24 9.45 20.57 20.85
N LYS A 25 9.48 19.28 21.27
CA LYS A 25 10.46 18.75 22.23
C LYS A 25 11.34 17.63 21.67
N GLN A 26 10.91 16.98 20.59
CA GLN A 26 11.59 15.84 19.97
C GLN A 26 11.28 15.78 18.48
N ARG A 27 12.08 15.03 17.72
CA ARG A 27 11.78 14.75 16.31
C ARG A 27 10.54 13.86 16.22
N VAL A 28 9.68 14.15 15.25
CA VAL A 28 8.53 13.32 14.90
C VAL A 28 8.91 12.51 13.69
N PHE A 29 8.78 11.19 13.78
CA PHE A 29 9.06 10.27 12.68
C PHE A 29 7.76 9.93 11.95
N LEU A 30 7.80 9.99 10.63
CA LEU A 30 6.67 9.71 9.75
C LEU A 30 7.12 8.64 8.78
N THR A 31 6.37 7.54 8.70
CA THR A 31 6.57 6.54 7.65
C THR A 31 5.46 6.67 6.64
N PHE A 32 5.88 6.83 5.39
CA PHE A 32 5.01 6.80 4.23
C PHE A 32 5.07 5.41 3.61
N TYR A 33 3.95 4.92 3.10
CA TYR A 33 3.91 3.67 2.35
C TYR A 33 3.07 3.81 1.09
N GLY A 34 3.42 3.04 0.06
CA GLY A 34 2.87 3.08 -1.28
C GLY A 34 3.79 2.29 -2.22
N LEU A 35 3.70 2.54 -3.52
CA LEU A 35 4.50 1.88 -4.56
C LEU A 35 4.57 0.35 -4.39
N GLY A 36 3.40 -0.28 -4.36
CA GLY A 36 3.29 -1.72 -4.20
C GLY A 36 1.88 -2.25 -4.49
N PHE A 37 1.64 -3.52 -4.18
CA PHE A 37 0.37 -4.19 -4.48
C PHE A 37 -0.39 -4.48 -3.19
N HIS A 38 -1.66 -4.09 -3.17
CA HIS A 38 -2.57 -4.40 -2.08
C HIS A 38 -3.36 -5.66 -2.43
N GLU A 39 -3.27 -6.70 -1.61
CA GLU A 39 -3.88 -8.01 -1.86
C GLU A 39 -5.40 -7.96 -1.76
N GLY A 40 -5.95 -7.42 -0.68
CA GLY A 40 -7.42 -7.32 -0.52
C GLY A 40 -8.11 -6.48 -1.60
N ARG A 41 -7.53 -5.31 -1.93
CA ARG A 41 -8.04 -4.44 -3.02
C ARG A 41 -7.71 -4.98 -4.41
N GLU A 42 -6.80 -5.96 -4.52
CA GLU A 42 -6.29 -6.51 -5.78
C GLU A 42 -5.83 -5.44 -6.78
N ARG A 43 -5.11 -4.42 -6.29
CA ARG A 43 -4.61 -3.34 -7.14
C ARG A 43 -3.25 -2.81 -6.72
N TRP A 44 -2.55 -2.26 -7.70
CA TRP A 44 -1.33 -1.51 -7.51
C TRP A 44 -1.61 -0.13 -6.92
N VAL A 45 -0.98 0.16 -5.78
CA VAL A 45 -1.01 1.45 -5.08
C VAL A 45 0.26 2.22 -5.44
N TYR A 46 0.33 2.74 -6.67
CA TYR A 46 1.54 3.43 -7.17
C TYR A 46 1.36 4.94 -7.38
N GLN A 47 0.11 5.42 -7.37
CA GLN A 47 -0.22 6.85 -7.51
C GLN A 47 -0.56 7.51 -6.18
N GLU A 48 -0.60 6.73 -5.11
CA GLU A 48 -1.07 7.13 -3.79
C GLU A 48 0.02 6.87 -2.75
N TRP A 49 0.03 7.72 -1.72
CA TRP A 49 0.91 7.56 -0.57
C TRP A 49 0.10 7.74 0.70
N TYR A 50 0.19 6.75 1.57
CA TYR A 50 -0.39 6.76 2.90
C TYR A 50 0.71 7.00 3.93
N TRP A 51 0.34 7.35 5.15
CA TRP A 51 1.33 7.62 6.19
C TRP A 51 0.80 7.37 7.59
N TYR A 52 1.74 7.10 8.51
CA TYR A 52 1.47 7.06 9.95
C TYR A 52 2.66 7.62 10.74
N GLU A 53 2.39 8.11 11.96
CA GLU A 53 3.45 8.49 12.89
C GLU A 53 4.14 7.23 13.42
N SER A 54 5.45 7.14 13.23
CA SER A 54 6.22 5.97 13.62
C SER A 54 6.83 6.15 15.00
N VAL A 55 6.81 5.09 15.80
CA VAL A 55 7.47 5.07 17.11
C VAL A 55 8.98 5.17 16.91
N ARG A 56 9.63 5.95 17.78
CA ARG A 56 11.08 6.16 17.77
C ARG A 56 11.83 4.86 18.05
N GLY A 57 12.17 4.11 17.01
CA GLY A 57 13.02 2.92 17.11
C GLY A 57 14.49 3.29 17.36
N ALA A 58 15.19 2.50 18.18
CA ALA A 58 16.62 2.66 18.38
C ALA A 58 17.36 2.41 17.05
N GLY A 59 18.08 3.42 16.54
CA GLY A 59 18.89 3.32 15.33
C GLY A 59 18.40 4.16 14.14
N LEU A 60 17.09 4.43 14.05
CA LEU A 60 16.52 5.26 12.97
C LEU A 60 17.15 6.66 12.90
N GLU A 61 17.55 7.23 14.03
CA GLU A 61 18.16 8.57 14.07
C GLU A 61 19.55 8.65 13.45
N ARG A 62 20.23 7.50 13.33
CA ARG A 62 21.60 7.39 12.82
C ARG A 62 21.63 6.96 11.36
N GLN A 63 20.55 6.34 10.88
CA GLN A 63 20.45 5.95 9.48
C GLN A 63 20.20 7.19 8.61
N ARG A 64 20.90 7.23 7.49
CA ARG A 64 20.76 8.32 6.53
C ARG A 64 20.86 7.77 5.13
N VAL A 65 19.72 7.60 4.48
CA VAL A 65 19.65 7.28 3.06
C VAL A 65 19.97 8.57 2.28
N PRO A 66 20.99 8.58 1.39
CA PRO A 66 21.26 9.71 0.52
C PRO A 66 20.06 10.03 -0.37
N ARG A 67 19.81 11.31 -0.61
CA ARG A 67 18.62 11.75 -1.37
C ARG A 67 18.59 11.21 -2.79
N ASP A 68 19.73 11.17 -3.47
CA ASP A 68 19.80 10.69 -4.85
C ASP A 68 19.58 9.19 -4.94
N ALA A 69 20.14 8.42 -4.00
CA ALA A 69 19.90 6.98 -3.89
C ALA A 69 18.42 6.68 -3.60
N ALA A 70 17.81 7.43 -2.67
CA ALA A 70 16.39 7.31 -2.38
C ALA A 70 15.51 7.64 -3.61
N ARG A 71 15.82 8.72 -4.32
CA ARG A 71 15.08 9.09 -5.54
C ARG A 71 15.18 7.99 -6.59
N GLN A 72 16.38 7.45 -6.81
CA GLN A 72 16.57 6.36 -7.78
C GLN A 72 15.69 5.14 -7.44
N GLN A 73 15.69 4.70 -6.17
CA GLN A 73 14.89 3.55 -5.74
C GLN A 73 13.38 3.81 -5.87
N ILE A 74 12.90 5.00 -5.49
CA ILE A 74 11.50 5.39 -5.66
C ILE A 74 11.11 5.41 -7.14
N ASP A 75 11.94 6.00 -8.00
CA ASP A 75 11.66 6.11 -9.43
C ASP A 75 11.68 4.75 -10.14
N GLU A 76 12.55 3.84 -9.69
CA GLU A 76 12.63 2.45 -10.18
C GLU A 76 11.38 1.68 -9.78
N ARG A 77 11.05 1.67 -8.48
CA ARG A 77 9.87 0.99 -7.97
C ARG A 77 8.58 1.52 -8.58
N HIS A 78 8.43 2.83 -8.74
CA HIS A 78 7.27 3.41 -9.42
C HIS A 78 7.11 2.89 -10.86
N ARG A 79 8.21 2.80 -11.62
CA ARG A 79 8.16 2.27 -13.00
C ARG A 79 7.76 0.81 -13.04
N GLU A 80 8.26 0.00 -12.10
CA GLU A 80 7.87 -1.41 -11.96
C GLU A 80 6.37 -1.54 -11.67
N CYS A 81 5.87 -0.86 -10.63
CA CYS A 81 4.45 -0.91 -10.28
C CYS A 81 3.56 -0.40 -11.42
N GLN A 82 3.97 0.67 -12.11
CA GLN A 82 3.21 1.19 -13.26
C GLN A 82 3.14 0.17 -14.40
N ALA A 83 4.23 -0.54 -14.68
CA ALA A 83 4.26 -1.57 -15.71
C ALA A 83 3.32 -2.74 -15.33
N SER A 84 3.37 -3.21 -14.09
CA SER A 84 2.47 -4.28 -13.61
C SER A 84 1.00 -3.85 -13.62
N ALA A 85 0.71 -2.63 -13.17
CA ALA A 85 -0.65 -2.07 -13.16
C ALA A 85 -1.29 -1.95 -14.55
N SER A 86 -0.49 -1.91 -15.61
CA SER A 86 -1.02 -1.90 -16.99
C SER A 86 -1.49 -3.28 -17.47
N HIS A 87 -1.10 -4.36 -16.78
CA HIS A 87 -1.45 -5.74 -17.11
C HIS A 87 -2.50 -6.31 -16.16
N ASP A 88 -2.52 -5.87 -14.90
CA ASP A 88 -3.42 -6.38 -13.88
C ASP A 88 -4.69 -5.54 -13.80
N ALA A 89 -5.83 -6.12 -14.21
CA ALA A 89 -7.13 -5.52 -13.97
C ALA A 89 -7.64 -5.94 -12.59
N GLN A 90 -8.05 -4.96 -11.77
CA GLN A 90 -8.72 -5.22 -10.49
C GLN A 90 -10.00 -6.03 -10.74
N THR A 91 -10.18 -7.14 -10.05
CA THR A 91 -11.39 -7.96 -10.15
C THR A 91 -12.57 -7.30 -9.44
N ASN A 92 -13.79 -7.75 -9.73
CA ASN A 92 -14.97 -7.34 -8.98
C ASN A 92 -14.85 -7.63 -7.47
N ARG A 93 -14.25 -8.76 -7.08
CA ARG A 93 -13.94 -9.04 -5.67
C ARG A 93 -13.09 -7.93 -5.06
N GLY A 94 -12.00 -7.54 -5.73
CA GLY A 94 -11.12 -6.45 -5.29
C GLY A 94 -11.85 -5.10 -5.19
N ARG A 95 -12.74 -4.79 -6.14
CA ARG A 95 -13.56 -3.56 -6.12
C ARG A 95 -14.54 -3.54 -4.94
N ILE A 96 -15.19 -4.67 -4.65
CA ILE A 96 -16.11 -4.78 -3.51
C ILE A 96 -15.33 -4.65 -2.19
N PHE A 97 -14.19 -5.31 -2.08
CA PHE A 97 -13.31 -5.16 -0.91
C PHE A 97 -12.94 -3.69 -0.69
N GLU A 98 -12.54 -2.98 -1.75
CA GLU A 98 -12.18 -1.56 -1.67
C GLU A 98 -13.36 -0.69 -1.20
N LEU A 99 -14.56 -0.90 -1.72
CA LEU A 99 -15.77 -0.21 -1.27
C LEU A 99 -16.06 -0.44 0.22
N LEU A 100 -15.90 -1.68 0.70
CA LEU A 100 -16.11 -2.03 2.11
C LEU A 100 -15.04 -1.44 3.01
N ALA A 101 -13.78 -1.44 2.55
CA ALA A 101 -12.65 -0.89 3.30
C ALA A 101 -12.75 0.62 3.44
N ASP A 102 -13.27 1.31 2.43
CA ASP A 102 -13.52 2.74 2.50
C ASP A 102 -14.69 3.09 3.44
N LEU A 103 -15.61 2.16 3.71
CA LEU A 103 -16.75 2.35 4.62
C LEU A 103 -16.45 1.95 6.08
N THR A 104 -15.62 0.94 6.28
CA THR A 104 -15.26 0.38 7.59
C THR A 104 -13.78 0.66 7.88
N ASP A 105 -12.93 -0.31 7.59
CA ASP A 105 -11.47 -0.29 7.47
C ASP A 105 -11.04 -1.60 6.79
N GLU A 106 -9.73 -1.88 6.69
CA GLU A 106 -9.26 -3.12 6.03
C GLU A 106 -9.67 -4.39 6.77
N ASP A 107 -9.74 -4.36 8.11
CA ASP A 107 -10.11 -5.51 8.93
C ASP A 107 -11.63 -5.75 8.90
N GLY A 108 -12.42 -4.68 8.96
CA GLY A 108 -13.86 -4.71 8.80
C GLY A 108 -14.27 -5.21 7.42
N ALA A 109 -13.61 -4.72 6.36
CA ALA A 109 -13.84 -5.23 5.00
C ALA A 109 -13.56 -6.72 4.90
N TYR A 110 -12.48 -7.21 5.52
CA TYR A 110 -12.17 -8.64 5.53
C TYR A 110 -13.30 -9.46 6.15
N ILE A 111 -13.85 -9.03 7.28
CA ILE A 111 -14.98 -9.69 7.96
C ILE A 111 -16.23 -9.68 7.07
N GLU A 112 -16.60 -8.52 6.54
CA GLU A 112 -17.80 -8.38 5.69
C GLU A 112 -17.69 -9.25 4.42
N MET A 113 -16.48 -9.40 3.86
CA MET A 113 -16.25 -10.24 2.68
C MET A 113 -16.45 -11.74 2.95
N GLU A 114 -16.39 -12.21 4.19
CA GLU A 114 -16.72 -13.60 4.56
C GLU A 114 -18.23 -13.86 4.53
N ASP A 115 -19.04 -12.83 4.76
CA ASP A 115 -20.51 -12.93 4.80
C ASP A 115 -21.17 -12.72 3.43
N LEU A 116 -20.43 -12.20 2.44
CA LEU A 116 -20.96 -11.95 1.10
C LEU A 116 -21.11 -13.24 0.27
N PRO A 117 -22.18 -13.36 -0.53
CA PRO A 117 -22.40 -14.54 -1.36
C PRO A 117 -21.44 -14.56 -2.57
N HIS A 118 -20.91 -15.74 -2.90
CA HIS A 118 -19.90 -15.91 -3.98
C HIS A 118 -20.31 -15.34 -5.34
N TRP A 119 -21.58 -15.48 -5.74
CA TRP A 119 -22.07 -14.95 -7.03
C TRP A 119 -21.94 -13.44 -7.16
N LEU A 120 -21.92 -12.71 -6.04
CA LEU A 120 -21.71 -11.26 -6.03
C LEU A 120 -20.23 -10.90 -6.25
N LEU A 121 -19.32 -11.79 -5.89
CA LEU A 121 -17.87 -11.59 -5.96
C LEU A 121 -17.32 -11.96 -7.35
N ASP A 122 -17.88 -13.00 -7.96
CA ASP A 122 -17.42 -13.58 -9.24
C ASP A 122 -18.13 -13.01 -10.48
N ALA A 123 -18.91 -11.92 -10.32
CA ALA A 123 -19.77 -11.36 -11.36
C ALA A 123 -19.05 -10.93 -12.66
N ASP A 124 -17.72 -10.83 -12.67
CA ASP A 124 -16.93 -10.50 -13.87
C ASP A 124 -16.69 -11.73 -14.79
N GLU A 125 -16.99 -12.97 -14.37
CA GLU A 125 -16.75 -14.19 -15.16
C GLU A 125 -17.96 -14.66 -16.01
N GLU A 126 -19.18 -14.21 -15.72
CA GLU A 126 -20.41 -14.80 -16.31
C GLU A 126 -20.93 -14.10 -17.60
N ASP A 127 -20.40 -12.94 -17.99
CA ASP A 127 -20.92 -12.18 -19.15
C ASP A 127 -20.27 -12.56 -20.51
N ASP A 128 -19.42 -13.58 -20.57
CA ASP A 128 -18.76 -14.04 -21.81
C ASP A 128 -19.28 -15.38 -22.35
N VAL A 129 -20.57 -15.69 -22.12
CA VAL A 129 -21.26 -16.82 -22.77
C VAL A 129 -22.54 -16.36 -23.49
N ARG A 130 -22.33 -15.88 -24.71
CA ARG A 130 -23.23 -15.87 -25.91
C ARG A 130 -24.53 -15.07 -25.91
#